data_AF-A0ABD3WJK2-F1
#
_entry.id   AF-A0ABD3WJK2-F1
#
_cell.length_a   1.000
_cell.length_b   1.000
_cell.length_c   1.000
_cell.angle_alpha   90.00
_cell.angle_beta   90.00
_cell.angle_gamma   90.00
#
_symmetry.space_group_name_H-M   'P 1'
#
loop_
_entity.id
_entity.type
_entity.pdbx_description
1 polymer ?
#
loop_
_entity_poly.entity_id
_entity_poly.type
_entity_poly.pdbx_seq_one_letter_code
_entity_poly.pdbx_strand_id
1 'polypeptide(L)'
;MDAQTAEEERKLFLAAMESYRTGKMTPLLKEELKYRILSRILSEGRDELTLDRQADMSRHDVNEHQLQPEEIKRIETRKEQNRKAAQKFRLKKKLEMDVVLKEYDELKKKNSVLRDEIKRLSDEREIMMRIITDMCQTHT
;
A
#
# COMPACT_ATOMS: atom_id res chain seq x y z
N MET A 1 -15.00 8.47 41.45
CA MET A 1 -14.54 7.99 40.13
C MET A 1 -15.78 7.91 39.28
N ASP A 2 -15.88 8.78 38.28
CA ASP A 2 -17.12 9.02 37.55
C ASP A 2 -17.33 7.94 36.49
N ALA A 3 -18.57 7.50 36.31
CA ALA A 3 -18.93 6.40 35.40
C ALA A 3 -18.49 6.64 33.95
N GLN A 4 -18.36 7.91 33.55
CA GLN A 4 -17.90 8.32 32.22
C GLN A 4 -16.41 8.00 31.99
N THR A 5 -15.55 8.23 32.98
CA THR A 5 -14.11 7.92 32.87
C THR A 5 -13.87 6.42 32.68
N ALA A 6 -14.63 5.59 33.39
CA ALA A 6 -14.55 4.13 33.26
C ALA A 6 -15.02 3.63 31.88
N GLU A 7 -16.02 4.29 31.29
CA GLU A 7 -16.49 3.94 29.94
C GLU A 7 -15.47 4.33 28.86
N GLU A 8 -14.77 5.45 29.03
CA GLU A 8 -13.72 5.91 28.13
C GLU A 8 -12.47 5.04 28.17
N GLU A 9 -12.02 4.66 29.36
CA GLU A 9 -10.92 3.72 29.54
C GLU A 9 -11.23 2.37 28.87
N ARG A 10 -12.49 1.92 28.96
CA ARG A 10 -12.95 0.70 28.27
C ARG A 10 -12.90 0.86 26.75
N LYS A 11 -13.28 2.01 26.19
CA LYS A 11 -13.22 2.28 24.74
C LYS A 11 -11.78 2.31 24.24
N LEU A 12 -10.88 2.95 24.98
CA LEU A 12 -9.45 2.97 24.68
C LEU A 12 -8.84 1.56 24.71
N PHE A 13 -9.20 0.76 25.72
CA PHE A 13 -8.76 -0.63 25.83
C PHE A 13 -9.23 -1.49 24.65
N LEU A 14 -10.49 -1.33 24.23
CA LEU A 14 -11.04 -2.04 23.07
C LEU A 14 -10.32 -1.64 21.77
N ALA A 15 -10.05 -0.35 21.56
CA ALA A 15 -9.31 0.13 20.41
C ALA A 15 -7.88 -0.41 20.36
N ALA A 16 -7.19 -0.49 21.51
CA ALA A 16 -5.86 -1.09 21.61
C ALA A 16 -5.87 -2.59 21.24
N MET A 17 -6.85 -3.33 21.74
CA MET A 17 -7.01 -4.75 21.42
C MET A 17 -7.33 -4.99 19.95
N GLU A 18 -8.13 -4.13 19.33
CA GLU A 18 -8.44 -4.20 17.89
C GLU A 18 -7.21 -3.91 17.03
N SER A 19 -6.43 -2.88 17.39
CA SER A 19 -5.17 -2.57 16.71
C SER A 19 -4.16 -3.70 16.82
N TYR A 20 -4.06 -4.35 17.98
CA TYR A 20 -3.19 -5.50 18.19
C TYR A 20 -3.61 -6.69 17.32
N ARG A 21 -4.91 -6.99 17.25
CA ARG A 21 -5.43 -8.12 16.46
C ARG A 21 -5.33 -7.90 14.95
N THR A 22 -5.56 -6.68 14.49
CA THR A 22 -5.66 -6.37 13.05
C THR A 22 -4.35 -5.86 12.43
N GLY A 23 -3.38 -5.46 13.26
CA GLY A 23 -2.13 -4.82 12.82
C GLY A 23 -2.32 -3.40 12.27
N LYS A 24 -3.54 -2.84 12.36
CA LYS A 24 -3.86 -1.48 11.87
C LYS A 24 -3.90 -0.51 13.05
N MET A 25 -3.13 0.59 12.96
CA MET A 25 -3.09 1.63 14.01
C MET A 25 -4.29 2.57 14.02
N THR A 26 -5.18 2.47 13.03
CA THR A 26 -6.31 3.39 12.84
C THR A 26 -7.25 3.50 14.05
N PRO A 27 -7.61 2.43 14.78
CA PRO A 27 -8.41 2.54 16.01
C PRO A 27 -7.79 3.46 17.07
N LEU A 28 -6.49 3.31 17.34
CA LEU A 28 -5.78 4.14 18.32
C LEU A 28 -5.64 5.61 17.88
N LEU A 29 -5.36 5.84 16.59
CA LEU A 29 -5.27 7.20 16.04
C LEU A 29 -6.61 7.94 16.12
N LYS A 30 -7.75 7.24 16.03
CA LYS A 30 -9.07 7.85 16.20
C LYS A 30 -9.28 8.34 17.63
N GLU A 31 -8.92 7.53 18.63
CA GLU A 31 -9.02 7.95 20.04
C GLU A 31 -8.06 9.11 20.35
N GLU A 32 -6.80 9.06 19.89
CA GLU A 32 -5.87 10.20 20.06
C GLU A 32 -6.43 11.48 19.43
N LEU A 33 -6.97 11.37 18.22
CA LEU A 33 -7.56 12.51 17.51
C LEU A 33 -8.78 13.08 18.25
N LYS A 34 -9.66 12.20 18.79
CA LYS A 34 -10.79 12.60 19.62
C LYS A 34 -10.31 13.44 20.80
N TYR A 35 -9.35 12.95 21.58
CA TYR A 35 -8.84 13.68 22.75
C TYR A 35 -8.11 14.97 22.39
N ARG A 36 -7.38 15.00 21.27
CA ARG A 36 -6.74 16.24 20.79
C ARG A 36 -7.78 17.30 20.42
N ILE A 37 -8.88 16.89 19.78
CA ILE A 37 -10.00 17.80 19.46
C ILE A 37 -10.67 18.30 20.74
N LEU A 38 -11.01 17.40 21.66
CA LEU A 38 -11.64 17.76 22.94
C LEU A 38 -10.76 18.70 23.76
N SER A 39 -9.45 18.41 23.85
CA SER A 39 -8.50 19.26 24.57
C SER A 39 -8.43 20.68 23.99
N ARG A 40 -8.47 20.78 22.66
CA ARG A 40 -8.49 22.07 21.96
C ARG A 40 -9.79 22.82 22.22
N ILE A 41 -10.94 22.15 22.14
CA ILE A 41 -12.24 22.77 22.36
C ILE A 41 -12.40 23.24 23.80
N LEU A 42 -11.93 22.45 24.77
CA LEU A 42 -11.90 22.83 26.18
C LEU A 42 -11.00 24.05 26.40
N SER A 43 -9.84 24.12 25.74
CA SER A 43 -8.96 25.31 25.79
C SER A 43 -9.60 26.57 25.18
N GLU A 44 -10.56 26.40 24.28
CA GLU A 44 -11.37 27.47 23.70
C GLU A 44 -12.61 27.81 24.57
N GLY A 45 -12.76 27.19 25.74
CA GLY A 45 -13.83 27.45 26.71
C GLY A 45 -15.18 26.85 26.36
N ARG A 46 -15.22 25.83 25.49
CA ARG A 46 -16.44 25.12 25.08
C ARG A 46 -16.51 23.75 25.77
N ASP A 47 -17.63 23.46 26.43
CA ASP A 47 -17.85 22.17 27.10
C ASP A 47 -18.28 21.08 26.12
N GLU A 48 -17.90 19.83 26.39
CA GLU A 48 -18.19 18.64 25.57
C GLU A 48 -19.70 18.42 25.34
N LEU A 49 -20.53 18.73 26.35
CA LEU A 49 -22.00 18.68 26.27
C LEU A 49 -22.61 19.68 25.26
N THR A 50 -21.86 20.73 24.92
CA THR A 50 -22.26 21.72 23.90
C THR A 50 -22.08 21.15 22.50
N LEU A 51 -21.15 20.20 22.31
CA LEU A 51 -20.83 19.60 21.01
C LEU A 51 -21.90 18.60 20.57
N ASP A 52 -22.45 17.78 21.47
CA ASP A 52 -23.56 16.87 21.13
C ASP A 52 -24.81 17.65 20.72
N ARG A 53 -25.13 18.74 21.43
CA ARG A 53 -26.24 19.64 21.06
C ARG A 53 -25.98 20.38 19.74
N GLN A 54 -24.74 20.78 19.49
CA GLN A 54 -24.36 21.44 18.23
C GLN A 54 -24.31 20.46 17.06
N ALA A 55 -23.97 19.19 17.27
CA ALA A 55 -23.95 18.16 16.23
C ALA A 55 -25.35 17.84 15.71
N ASP A 56 -26.38 17.92 16.56
CA ASP A 56 -27.78 17.78 16.16
C ASP A 56 -28.29 19.03 15.42
N MET A 57 -27.83 20.23 15.81
CA MET A 57 -28.16 21.49 15.15
C MET A 57 -27.41 21.69 13.81
N SER A 58 -26.18 21.19 13.68
CA SER A 58 -25.32 21.40 12.51
C SER A 58 -25.65 20.47 11.34
N ARG A 59 -26.52 19.47 11.51
CA ARG A 59 -27.02 18.67 10.38
C ARG A 59 -27.85 19.50 9.40
N HIS A 60 -28.34 20.67 9.83
CA HIS A 60 -29.15 21.56 8.99
C HIS A 60 -28.37 22.70 8.33
N ASP A 61 -27.12 22.93 8.70
CA ASP A 61 -26.31 24.08 8.22
C ASP A 61 -25.02 23.65 7.52
N VAL A 62 -25.09 22.56 6.76
CA VAL A 62 -23.93 21.94 6.09
C VAL A 62 -23.52 22.69 4.81
N ASN A 63 -24.22 23.77 4.42
CA ASN A 63 -24.16 24.25 3.04
C ASN A 63 -23.42 25.57 2.76
N GLU A 64 -22.93 26.35 3.73
CA GLU A 64 -22.46 27.70 3.37
C GLU A 64 -21.19 28.23 4.05
N HIS A 65 -20.19 27.36 4.25
CA HIS A 65 -18.81 27.87 4.26
C HIS A 65 -18.34 28.05 2.81
N GLN A 66 -18.79 29.14 2.17
CA GLN A 66 -18.31 29.53 0.85
C GLN A 66 -16.79 29.73 0.93
N LEU A 67 -16.05 28.88 0.22
CA LEU A 67 -14.59 28.94 0.15
C LEU A 67 -14.17 30.31 -0.35
N GLN A 68 -13.21 30.95 0.34
CA GLN A 68 -12.68 32.22 -0.11
C GLN A 68 -12.02 32.07 -1.49
N PRO A 69 -12.05 33.09 -2.36
CA PRO A 69 -11.46 33.00 -3.70
C PRO A 69 -9.98 32.55 -3.68
N GLU A 70 -9.18 32.92 -2.67
CA GLU A 70 -7.82 32.40 -2.51
C GLU A 70 -7.75 30.89 -2.18
N GLU A 71 -8.73 30.35 -1.46
CA GLU A 71 -8.80 28.93 -1.12
C GLU A 71 -9.15 28.10 -2.36
N ILE A 72 -10.08 28.58 -3.19
CA ILE A 72 -10.43 27.94 -4.46
C ILE A 72 -9.20 27.84 -5.36
N LYS A 73 -8.44 28.94 -5.54
CA LYS A 73 -7.20 28.93 -6.33
C LYS A 73 -6.14 27.98 -5.77
N ARG A 74 -5.99 27.91 -4.43
CA ARG A 74 -5.08 26.96 -3.77
C ARG A 74 -5.51 25.51 -4.01
N ILE A 75 -6.81 25.22 -4.00
CA ILE A 75 -7.33 23.88 -4.28
C ILE A 75 -7.09 23.51 -5.75
N GLU A 76 -7.35 24.41 -6.69
CA GLU A 76 -7.14 24.17 -8.12
C GLU A 76 -5.67 23.93 -8.46
N THR A 77 -4.77 24.77 -7.94
CA THR A 77 -3.32 24.58 -8.11
C THR A 77 -2.85 23.26 -7.51
N ARG A 78 -3.34 22.87 -6.34
CA ARG A 78 -3.03 21.57 -5.73
C ARG A 78 -3.55 20.41 -6.56
N LYS A 79 -4.78 20.49 -7.10
CA LYS A 79 -5.36 19.48 -8.01
C LYS A 79 -4.52 19.34 -9.27
N GLU A 80 -4.10 20.45 -9.87
CA GLU A 80 -3.24 20.46 -11.05
C GLU A 80 -1.90 19.77 -10.80
N GLN A 81 -1.24 20.14 -9.71
CA GLN A 81 0.03 19.54 -9.30
C GLN A 81 -0.11 18.05 -9.04
N ASN A 82 -1.17 17.64 -8.33
CA ASN A 82 -1.43 16.23 -8.07
C ASN A 82 -1.71 15.46 -9.37
N ARG A 83 -2.46 16.04 -10.31
CA ARG A 83 -2.70 15.45 -11.63
C ARG A 83 -1.41 15.21 -12.38
N LYS A 84 -0.53 16.22 -12.45
CA LYS A 84 0.81 16.09 -13.09
C LYS A 84 1.67 15.04 -12.39
N ALA A 85 1.69 15.04 -11.06
CA ALA A 85 2.44 14.07 -10.28
C ALA A 85 1.94 12.63 -10.50
N ALA A 86 0.61 12.43 -10.51
CA ALA A 86 -0.01 11.14 -10.76
C ALA A 86 0.29 10.62 -12.17
N GLN A 87 0.26 11.48 -13.19
CA GLN A 87 0.64 11.11 -14.55
C GLN A 87 2.11 10.71 -14.63
N LYS A 88 3.01 11.49 -14.02
CA LYS A 88 4.45 11.19 -13.97
C LYS A 88 4.72 9.87 -13.24
N PHE A 89 4.04 9.63 -12.13
CA PHE A 89 4.15 8.37 -11.38
C PHE A 89 3.71 7.17 -12.21
N ARG A 90 2.54 7.26 -12.86
CA ARG A 90 2.02 6.19 -13.73
C ARG A 90 2.98 5.91 -14.89
N LEU A 91 3.51 6.97 -15.53
CA LEU A 91 4.47 6.83 -16.62
C LEU A 91 5.78 6.18 -16.13
N LYS A 92 6.33 6.63 -15.01
CA LYS A 92 7.53 6.05 -14.41
C LYS A 92 7.34 4.56 -14.12
N LYS A 93 6.22 4.19 -13.49
CA LYS A 93 5.90 2.79 -13.19
C LYS A 93 5.75 1.93 -14.45
N LYS A 94 5.16 2.49 -15.52
CA LYS A 94 5.09 1.81 -16.82
C LYS A 94 6.48 1.57 -17.40
N LEU A 95 7.34 2.60 -17.40
CA LEU A 95 8.70 2.47 -17.93
C LEU A 95 9.53 1.44 -17.15
N GLU A 96 9.44 1.45 -15.82
CA GLU A 96 10.10 0.45 -14.96
C GLU A 96 9.62 -0.97 -15.29
N MET A 97 8.31 -1.16 -15.48
CA MET A 97 7.75 -2.44 -15.91
C MET A 97 8.28 -2.86 -17.29
N ASP A 98 8.32 -1.93 -18.25
CA ASP A 98 8.79 -2.20 -19.61
C ASP A 98 10.27 -2.63 -19.62
N VAL A 99 11.12 -2.06 -18.75
CA VAL A 99 12.52 -2.47 -18.59
C VAL A 99 12.60 -3.91 -18.06
N VAL A 100 11.89 -4.21 -16.97
CA VAL A 100 11.89 -5.55 -16.37
C VAL A 100 11.37 -6.61 -17.34
N LEU A 101 10.32 -6.31 -18.11
CA LEU A 101 9.77 -7.22 -19.12
C LEU A 101 10.78 -7.51 -20.23
N LYS A 102 11.51 -6.50 -20.72
CA LYS A 102 12.56 -6.69 -21.71
C LYS A 102 13.68 -7.58 -21.19
N GLU A 103 14.16 -7.32 -19.97
CA GLU A 103 15.19 -8.14 -19.34
C GLU A 103 14.73 -9.58 -19.15
N TYR A 104 13.48 -9.77 -18.71
CA TYR A 104 12.87 -11.10 -18.59
C TYR A 104 12.84 -11.84 -19.92
N ASP A 105 12.40 -11.19 -21.00
CA ASP A 105 12.33 -11.79 -22.33
C ASP A 105 13.71 -12.16 -22.88
N GLU A 106 14.71 -11.29 -22.67
CA GLU A 106 16.10 -11.58 -23.02
C GLU A 106 16.65 -12.77 -22.25
N LEU A 107 16.40 -12.82 -20.94
CA LEU A 107 16.87 -13.92 -20.09
C LEU A 107 16.17 -15.23 -20.45
N LYS A 108 14.87 -15.17 -20.77
CA LYS A 108 14.08 -16.31 -21.25
C LYS A 108 14.63 -16.85 -22.57
N LYS A 109 14.97 -15.99 -23.52
CA LYS A 109 15.62 -16.39 -24.79
C LYS A 109 16.97 -17.06 -24.54
N LYS A 110 17.83 -16.44 -23.73
CA LYS A 110 19.14 -17.01 -23.35
C LYS A 110 18.98 -18.38 -22.68
N ASN A 111 18.01 -18.51 -21.78
CA ASN A 111 17.75 -19.78 -21.10
C ASN A 111 17.29 -20.88 -22.08
N SER A 112 16.45 -20.54 -23.06
CA SER A 112 16.04 -21.48 -24.10
C SER A 112 17.24 -22.00 -24.88
N VAL A 113 18.09 -21.09 -25.37
CA VAL A 113 19.30 -21.45 -26.14
C VAL A 113 20.23 -22.34 -25.32
N LEU A 114 20.45 -22.01 -24.04
CA LEU A 114 21.29 -22.83 -23.16
C LEU A 114 20.70 -24.22 -22.91
N ARG A 115 19.37 -24.34 -22.79
CA ARG A 115 18.71 -25.65 -22.62
C ARG A 115 18.85 -26.51 -23.87
N ASP A 116 18.68 -25.90 -25.05
CA ASP A 116 18.84 -26.59 -26.33
C ASP A 116 20.29 -27.08 -26.49
N GLU A 117 21.26 -26.26 -26.10
CA GLU A 117 22.68 -26.62 -26.12
C GLU A 117 23.03 -27.74 -25.12
N ILE A 118 22.50 -27.69 -23.90
CA ILE A 118 22.65 -28.77 -22.92
C ILE A 118 22.10 -30.07 -23.47
N LYS A 119 20.93 -30.03 -24.13
CA LYS A 119 20.32 -31.21 -24.73
C LYS A 119 21.21 -31.77 -25.83
N ARG A 120 21.66 -30.93 -26.77
CA ARG A 120 22.56 -31.33 -27.87
C ARG A 120 23.82 -32.02 -27.35
N LEU A 121 24.50 -31.40 -26.38
CA LEU A 121 25.72 -31.97 -25.77
C LEU A 121 25.44 -33.26 -25.01
N SER A 122 24.28 -33.38 -24.36
CA SER A 122 23.87 -34.60 -23.66
C SER A 122 23.62 -35.75 -24.64
N ASP A 123 22.94 -35.47 -25.76
CA ASP A 123 22.68 -36.43 -26.83
C ASP A 123 24.00 -36.90 -27.47
N GLU A 124 24.92 -35.98 -27.77
CA GLU A 124 26.27 -36.29 -28.28
C GLU A 124 27.06 -37.17 -27.32
N ARG A 125 27.06 -36.82 -26.02
CA ARG A 125 27.71 -37.63 -24.98
C ARG A 125 27.12 -39.03 -24.94
N GLU A 126 25.80 -39.16 -24.99
CA GLU A 126 25.13 -40.47 -24.94
C GLU A 126 25.49 -41.33 -26.15
N ILE A 127 25.52 -40.74 -27.35
CA ILE A 127 25.98 -41.43 -28.57
C ILE A 127 27.41 -41.94 -28.40
N MET A 128 28.34 -41.09 -27.95
CA MET A 128 29.73 -41.51 -27.72
C MET A 128 29.84 -42.63 -26.69
N MET A 129 29.09 -42.53 -25.58
CA MET A 129 29.07 -43.57 -24.55
C MET A 129 28.56 -44.91 -25.08
N ARG A 130 27.53 -44.91 -25.94
CA ARG A 130 27.04 -46.14 -26.59
C ARG A 130 28.13 -46.75 -27.48
N ILE A 131 28.75 -45.95 -28.34
CA ILE A 131 29.83 -46.42 -29.23
C ILE A 131 30.98 -47.04 -28.42
N ILE A 132 31.43 -46.39 -27.34
CA ILE A 132 32.49 -46.91 -26.48
C ILE A 132 32.05 -48.24 -25.84
N THR A 133 30.81 -48.30 -25.33
CA THR A 133 30.27 -49.51 -24.70
C THR A 133 30.23 -50.68 -25.69
N ASP A 134 29.73 -50.44 -26.90
CA ASP A 134 29.64 -51.45 -27.95
C ASP A 134 31.05 -51.97 -28.35
N MET A 135 32.02 -51.06 -28.52
CA MET A 135 33.41 -51.45 -28.82
C MET A 135 34.02 -52.30 -27.71
N CYS A 136 33.79 -51.95 -26.43
CA CYS A 136 34.29 -52.73 -25.30
C CYS A 136 33.64 -54.13 -25.22
N GLN A 137 32.38 -54.28 -25.62
CA GLN A 137 31.69 -55.58 -25.65
C GLN A 137 32.15 -56.48 -26.81
N THR A 138 32.57 -55.90 -27.94
CA THR A 138 33.08 -56.68 -29.08
C THR A 138 34.50 -57.22 -28.92
N HIS A 139 35.23 -56.78 -27.90
CA HIS A 139 36.63 -57.16 -27.63
C HIS A 139 36.80 -58.07 -26.40
N THR A 140 35.72 -58.58 -25.84
CA THR A 140 35.66 -59.64 -24.80
C THR A 140 35.04 -60.89 -25.37
#